data_AF-A0A7X1TZ14-F1
#
_entry.id   AF-A0A7X1TZ14-F1
#
_cell.length_a   1.000
_cell.length_b   1.000
_cell.length_c   1.000
_cell.angle_alpha   90.00
_cell.angle_beta   90.00
_cell.angle_gamma   90.00
#
_symmetry.space_group_name_H-M   'P 1'
#
loop_
_entity.id
_entity.type
_entity.pdbx_description
1 polymer ?
#
loop_
_entity_poly.entity_id
_entity_poly.type
_entity_poly.pdbx_seq_one_letter_code
_entity_poly.pdbx_strand_id
1 'polypeptide(L)'
;MDDNRPGSLPCPDTDHDGEADLWDKTGNHCPSYLGRLPWKTLGLPELRDASGEALWYALAPSLRDHAVVQPINSIEPPAEIKVVGIEPALDVAAVVIAPGHVLPGQRREGPGVDVAANYLEGQNVSLGDNVYETAAPSSGFNDRLLMITRDQLFDVVEWRVANEIRTALRRYYAAFQFFPYANSYSDSNYACTPTLTRGRVPNADLSPSYPLRSCTGHADWQPSLTPPIAPPPWFAENKWHLLTYYAVAPACTRPTLNCSGSGFLTVNDQGGAGAVVIVGGRAIASLSQVRPCAIENDCIEQPLAATNKYRRKARSVSFNDRVAVIVP
;
A
#
# COMPACT_ATOMS: atom_id res chain seq x y z
N MET A 1 1.97 -4.74 12.01
CA MET A 1 1.95 -4.06 10.69
C MET A 1 2.92 -4.81 9.81
N ASP A 2 2.53 -5.20 8.60
CA ASP A 2 3.40 -6.02 7.74
C ASP A 2 4.61 -5.22 7.26
N ASP A 3 5.81 -5.67 7.62
CA ASP A 3 7.08 -5.01 7.31
C ASP A 3 7.49 -5.19 5.83
N ASN A 4 6.94 -6.19 5.12
CA ASN A 4 7.49 -6.67 3.87
C ASN A 4 6.57 -6.56 2.64
N ARG A 5 5.27 -6.27 2.75
CA ARG A 5 4.36 -6.10 1.61
C ARG A 5 3.32 -5.01 1.87
N PRO A 6 3.69 -3.72 1.75
CA PRO A 6 2.74 -2.62 1.93
C PRO A 6 1.46 -2.81 1.10
N GLY A 7 0.32 -2.88 1.79
CA GLY A 7 -0.99 -3.09 1.19
C GLY A 7 -1.56 -4.51 1.34
N SER A 8 -0.78 -5.46 1.86
CA SER A 8 -1.33 -6.73 2.29
C SER A 8 -2.10 -6.60 3.60
N LEU A 9 -2.97 -7.58 3.85
CA LEU A 9 -3.75 -7.72 5.06
C LEU A 9 -3.62 -9.16 5.61
N PRO A 10 -3.65 -9.34 6.94
CA PRO A 10 -3.48 -10.65 7.57
C PRO A 10 -4.69 -11.56 7.30
N CYS A 11 -4.47 -12.87 7.29
CA CYS A 11 -5.57 -13.82 7.27
C CYS A 11 -6.49 -13.67 8.49
N PRO A 12 -7.77 -14.04 8.38
CA PRO A 12 -8.66 -14.14 9.53
C PRO A 12 -8.13 -15.10 10.60
N ASP A 13 -8.55 -14.86 11.84
CA ASP A 13 -8.40 -15.76 12.97
C ASP A 13 -9.54 -16.79 12.94
N THR A 14 -9.26 -18.09 12.92
CA THR A 14 -10.26 -19.16 12.85
C THR A 14 -10.39 -19.98 14.13
N ASP A 15 -9.57 -19.71 15.15
CA ASP A 15 -9.59 -20.40 16.45
C ASP A 15 -9.77 -19.47 17.66
N HIS A 16 -10.00 -18.18 17.39
CA HIS A 16 -10.36 -17.13 18.33
C HIS A 16 -9.27 -16.81 19.36
N ASP A 17 -8.01 -17.03 19.02
CA ASP A 17 -6.88 -16.64 19.87
C ASP A 17 -6.44 -15.17 19.66
N GLY A 18 -7.01 -14.48 18.67
CA GLY A 18 -6.72 -13.11 18.28
C GLY A 18 -5.57 -12.95 17.29
N GLU A 19 -4.92 -14.04 16.88
CA GLU A 19 -3.84 -14.08 15.91
C GLU A 19 -4.36 -14.49 14.53
N ALA A 20 -3.74 -13.93 13.50
CA ALA A 20 -4.04 -14.31 12.14
C ALA A 20 -3.56 -15.74 11.88
N ASP A 21 -4.45 -16.59 11.39
CA ASP A 21 -4.05 -17.94 11.07
C ASP A 21 -3.07 -17.98 9.92
N LEU A 22 -2.12 -18.92 10.04
CA LEU A 22 -1.16 -19.19 9.00
C LEU A 22 -1.79 -20.00 7.87
N TRP A 23 -1.02 -20.23 6.83
CA TRP A 23 -1.50 -20.77 5.56
C TRP A 23 -2.21 -22.13 5.67
N ASP A 24 -3.10 -22.37 4.71
CA ASP A 24 -3.71 -23.66 4.45
C ASP A 24 -2.66 -24.75 4.19
N LYS A 25 -3.11 -26.01 4.05
CA LYS A 25 -2.20 -27.15 3.82
C LYS A 25 -1.38 -27.02 2.53
N THR A 26 -1.82 -26.20 1.57
CA THR A 26 -1.06 -25.92 0.34
C THR A 26 -0.02 -24.83 0.53
N GLY A 27 -0.04 -24.13 1.67
CA GLY A 27 0.89 -23.06 2.01
C GLY A 27 0.65 -21.77 1.25
N ASN A 28 -0.51 -21.62 0.59
CA ASN A 28 -0.72 -20.55 -0.39
C ASN A 28 -1.95 -19.69 -0.11
N HIS A 29 -2.91 -20.17 0.68
CA HIS A 29 -4.16 -19.48 0.98
C HIS A 29 -4.32 -19.30 2.49
N CYS A 30 -5.18 -18.38 2.90
CA CYS A 30 -5.69 -18.41 4.27
C CYS A 30 -6.50 -19.70 4.50
N PRO A 31 -6.52 -20.28 5.71
CA PRO A 31 -7.35 -21.45 6.02
C PRO A 31 -8.83 -21.17 5.80
N SER A 32 -9.24 -19.94 6.07
CA SER A 32 -10.53 -19.36 5.70
C SER A 32 -10.35 -17.88 5.32
N TYR A 33 -11.21 -17.36 4.44
CA TYR A 33 -11.28 -15.93 4.14
C TYR A 33 -12.40 -15.21 4.91
N LEU A 34 -13.09 -15.93 5.79
CA LEU A 34 -14.01 -15.41 6.80
C LEU A 34 -13.67 -16.06 8.16
N GLY A 35 -13.41 -15.23 9.17
CA GLY A 35 -13.09 -15.67 10.53
C GLY A 35 -13.26 -14.52 11.52
N ARG A 36 -12.69 -14.63 12.71
CA ARG A 36 -12.56 -13.53 13.67
C ARG A 36 -11.55 -12.50 13.20
N LEU A 37 -11.70 -11.28 13.71
CA LEU A 37 -10.73 -10.21 13.52
C LEU A 37 -9.42 -10.56 14.26
N PRO A 38 -8.28 -10.68 13.55
CA PRO A 38 -6.99 -11.01 14.17
C PRO A 38 -6.38 -9.80 14.88
N TRP A 39 -7.02 -9.38 15.98
CA TRP A 39 -6.75 -8.11 16.66
C TRP A 39 -5.32 -8.03 17.23
N LYS A 40 -4.73 -9.13 17.71
CA LYS A 40 -3.33 -9.15 18.17
C LYS A 40 -2.38 -8.92 17.02
N THR A 41 -2.57 -9.61 15.89
CA THR A 41 -1.73 -9.42 14.68
C THR A 41 -1.83 -8.00 14.14
N LEU A 42 -3.01 -7.38 14.24
CA LEU A 42 -3.24 -5.99 13.86
C LEU A 42 -2.69 -4.98 14.90
N GLY A 43 -2.26 -5.41 16.08
CA GLY A 43 -1.80 -4.54 17.16
C GLY A 43 -2.93 -3.72 17.78
N LEU A 44 -4.15 -4.22 17.73
CA LEU A 44 -5.35 -3.62 18.30
C LEU A 44 -5.65 -4.24 19.67
N PRO A 45 -6.40 -3.55 20.55
CA PRO A 45 -7.08 -4.25 21.65
C PRO A 45 -8.15 -5.20 21.09
N GLU A 46 -8.61 -6.14 21.90
CA GLU A 46 -9.76 -6.98 21.55
C GLU A 46 -11.02 -6.10 21.42
N LEU A 47 -11.43 -5.84 20.18
CA LEU A 47 -12.60 -5.04 19.88
C LEU A 47 -13.86 -5.92 19.92
N ARG A 48 -14.89 -5.42 20.59
CA ARG A 48 -16.20 -6.07 20.69
C ARG A 48 -17.29 -5.13 20.20
N ASP A 49 -18.37 -5.71 19.69
CA ASP A 49 -19.54 -4.94 19.30
C ASP A 49 -20.37 -4.47 20.51
N ALA A 50 -21.49 -3.78 20.25
CA ALA A 50 -22.37 -3.26 21.29
C ALA A 50 -23.08 -4.34 22.12
N SER A 51 -23.11 -5.59 21.64
CA SER A 51 -23.65 -6.76 22.34
C SER A 51 -22.58 -7.54 23.10
N GLY A 52 -21.31 -7.11 23.02
CA GLY A 52 -20.17 -7.76 23.67
C GLY A 52 -19.56 -8.89 22.84
N GLU A 53 -19.90 -9.01 21.56
CA GLU A 53 -19.42 -10.09 20.69
C GLU A 53 -18.11 -9.72 20.00
N ALA A 54 -17.24 -10.71 19.80
CA ALA A 54 -16.02 -10.54 19.01
C ALA A 54 -16.37 -10.27 17.54
N LEU A 55 -15.61 -9.37 16.91
CA LEU A 55 -15.83 -8.99 15.51
C LEU A 55 -15.39 -10.10 14.56
N TRP A 56 -16.15 -10.27 13.48
CA TRP A 56 -15.76 -11.10 12.33
C TRP A 56 -15.02 -10.26 11.30
N TYR A 57 -14.23 -10.92 10.47
CA TYR A 57 -13.35 -10.33 9.49
C TYR A 57 -13.31 -11.17 8.23
N ALA A 58 -13.54 -10.52 7.10
CA ALA A 58 -13.42 -11.08 5.77
C ALA A 58 -12.33 -10.37 4.99
N LEU A 59 -11.54 -11.14 4.24
CA LEU A 59 -10.40 -10.65 3.46
C LEU A 59 -10.54 -10.98 1.98
N ALA A 60 -10.29 -10.01 1.12
CA ALA A 60 -10.15 -10.23 -0.31
C ALA A 60 -8.89 -11.08 -0.61
N PRO A 61 -9.01 -12.24 -1.29
CA PRO A 61 -7.90 -13.17 -1.49
C PRO A 61 -6.67 -12.57 -2.18
N SER A 62 -6.84 -11.62 -3.09
CA SER A 62 -5.75 -10.91 -3.78
C SER A 62 -4.90 -10.00 -2.88
N LEU A 63 -5.36 -9.69 -1.67
CA LEU A 63 -4.69 -8.80 -0.72
C LEU A 63 -4.13 -9.53 0.50
N ARG A 64 -4.15 -10.86 0.50
CA ARG A 64 -3.56 -11.64 1.60
C ARG A 64 -2.06 -11.41 1.70
N ASP A 65 -1.55 -11.52 2.91
CA ASP A 65 -0.12 -11.35 3.20
C ASP A 65 0.75 -12.53 2.73
N HIS A 66 0.70 -12.87 1.43
CA HIS A 66 1.44 -13.99 0.83
C HIS A 66 2.24 -13.59 -0.43
N ALA A 67 3.38 -14.24 -0.67
CA ALA A 67 4.24 -13.91 -1.81
C ALA A 67 3.59 -14.27 -3.17
N VAL A 68 2.73 -15.30 -3.20
CA VAL A 68 2.04 -15.75 -4.42
C VAL A 68 1.08 -14.71 -5.00
N VAL A 69 0.61 -13.75 -4.21
CA VAL A 69 -0.28 -12.66 -4.70
C VAL A 69 0.47 -11.38 -5.02
N GLN A 70 1.79 -11.38 -4.94
CA GLN A 70 2.56 -10.23 -5.39
C GLN A 70 2.45 -10.07 -6.92
N PRO A 71 2.50 -8.83 -7.43
CA PRO A 71 2.64 -7.58 -6.68
C PRO A 71 1.35 -7.17 -5.93
N ILE A 72 1.52 -6.53 -4.76
CA ILE A 72 0.41 -5.85 -4.06
C ILE A 72 0.68 -4.35 -4.09
N ASN A 73 -0.07 -3.63 -4.91
CA ASN A 73 -0.01 -2.17 -5.05
C ASN A 73 -1.34 -1.60 -5.58
N SER A 74 -1.48 -0.28 -5.68
CA SER A 74 -2.78 0.33 -6.00
C SER A 74 -3.27 0.14 -7.44
N ILE A 75 -2.43 -0.33 -8.38
CA ILE A 75 -2.79 -0.48 -9.80
C ILE A 75 -3.22 -1.89 -10.18
N GLU A 76 -3.06 -2.86 -9.28
CA GLU A 76 -3.52 -4.23 -9.53
C GLU A 76 -5.06 -4.30 -9.61
N PRO A 77 -5.61 -5.39 -10.18
CA PRO A 77 -7.04 -5.54 -10.38
C PRO A 77 -7.88 -5.29 -9.12
N PRO A 78 -9.18 -4.94 -9.28
CA PRO A 78 -10.09 -4.76 -8.16
C PRO A 78 -10.07 -5.96 -7.20
N ALA A 79 -10.18 -5.66 -5.90
CA ALA A 79 -10.36 -6.66 -4.87
C ALA A 79 -11.70 -7.39 -5.05
N GLU A 80 -11.72 -8.66 -4.64
CA GLU A 80 -12.79 -9.60 -4.98
C GLU A 80 -14.06 -9.42 -4.16
N ILE A 81 -14.00 -8.73 -3.00
CA ILE A 81 -15.18 -8.57 -2.16
C ILE A 81 -16.14 -7.54 -2.76
N LYS A 82 -17.42 -7.93 -2.78
CA LYS A 82 -18.57 -7.09 -3.10
C LYS A 82 -19.52 -7.05 -1.91
N VAL A 83 -20.04 -5.86 -1.63
CA VAL A 83 -21.13 -5.66 -0.66
C VAL A 83 -22.41 -5.27 -1.41
N VAL A 84 -23.52 -5.94 -1.09
CA VAL A 84 -24.85 -5.68 -1.63
C VAL A 84 -25.79 -5.09 -0.56
N GLY A 85 -26.99 -4.73 -0.97
CA GLY A 85 -28.05 -4.27 -0.09
C GLY A 85 -28.14 -2.75 -0.03
N ILE A 86 -28.31 -2.19 1.18
CA ILE A 86 -28.60 -0.77 1.37
C ILE A 86 -27.38 0.14 1.16
N GLU A 87 -26.18 -0.36 1.43
CA GLU A 87 -24.90 0.33 1.24
C GLU A 87 -24.00 -0.50 0.31
N PRO A 88 -24.32 -0.57 -0.99
CA PRO A 88 -23.58 -1.42 -1.91
C PRO A 88 -22.19 -0.85 -2.19
N ALA A 89 -21.19 -1.73 -2.24
CA ALA A 89 -19.82 -1.40 -2.58
C ALA A 89 -19.18 -2.50 -3.44
N LEU A 90 -18.25 -2.09 -4.31
CA LEU A 90 -17.37 -2.98 -5.06
C LEU A 90 -15.93 -2.68 -4.66
N ASP A 91 -15.00 -3.56 -5.05
CA ASP A 91 -13.56 -3.34 -4.83
C ASP A 91 -13.24 -3.13 -3.33
N VAL A 92 -13.81 -4.03 -2.51
CA VAL A 92 -13.66 -4.02 -1.06
C VAL A 92 -12.47 -4.91 -0.71
N ALA A 93 -11.53 -4.37 0.07
CA ALA A 93 -10.33 -5.08 0.49
C ALA A 93 -10.62 -6.01 1.68
N ALA A 94 -11.46 -5.56 2.59
CA ALA A 94 -11.89 -6.33 3.74
C ALA A 94 -13.23 -5.83 4.28
N VAL A 95 -13.92 -6.70 5.02
CA VAL A 95 -15.15 -6.36 5.75
C VAL A 95 -14.95 -6.77 7.21
N VAL A 96 -15.23 -5.86 8.13
CA VAL A 96 -15.35 -6.16 9.57
C VAL A 96 -16.83 -6.22 9.90
N ILE A 97 -17.28 -7.31 10.53
CA ILE A 97 -18.70 -7.58 10.77
C ILE A 97 -18.94 -7.66 12.27
N ALA A 98 -19.88 -6.86 12.75
CA ALA A 98 -20.44 -6.94 14.09
C ALA A 98 -21.70 -7.81 14.05
N PRO A 99 -21.72 -8.99 14.71
CA PRO A 99 -22.81 -9.97 14.63
C PRO A 99 -24.03 -9.63 15.49
N GLY A 100 -23.99 -8.53 16.25
CA GLY A 100 -25.13 -8.08 17.04
C GLY A 100 -25.52 -9.04 18.16
N HIS A 101 -26.72 -8.85 18.71
CA HIS A 101 -27.25 -9.71 19.77
C HIS A 101 -27.72 -11.05 19.19
N VAL A 102 -27.77 -12.08 20.02
CA VAL A 102 -28.19 -13.43 19.60
C VAL A 102 -29.61 -13.41 19.02
N LEU A 103 -29.77 -13.90 17.79
CA LEU A 103 -31.07 -14.09 17.15
C LEU A 103 -31.63 -15.50 17.38
N PRO A 104 -32.94 -15.73 17.19
CA PRO A 104 -33.54 -17.05 17.35
C PRO A 104 -32.86 -18.12 16.48
N GLY A 105 -32.40 -19.20 17.12
CA GLY A 105 -31.75 -20.34 16.45
C GLY A 105 -30.23 -20.31 16.48
N GLN A 106 -29.61 -19.18 16.79
CA GLN A 106 -28.16 -19.07 16.96
C GLN A 106 -27.68 -19.71 18.27
N ARG A 107 -26.56 -20.44 18.22
CA ARG A 107 -25.91 -21.07 19.37
C ARG A 107 -24.41 -20.75 19.39
N ARG A 108 -24.04 -19.75 20.18
CA ARG A 108 -22.71 -19.12 20.20
C ARG A 108 -21.80 -19.70 21.32
N GLU A 109 -21.90 -21.00 21.57
CA GLU A 109 -21.28 -21.65 22.72
C GLU A 109 -20.78 -23.06 22.39
N GLY A 110 -19.83 -23.55 23.19
CA GLY A 110 -19.21 -24.87 22.99
C GLY A 110 -18.59 -25.01 21.60
N PRO A 111 -18.91 -26.05 20.81
CA PRO A 111 -18.36 -26.23 19.46
C PRO A 111 -18.85 -25.19 18.44
N GLY A 112 -19.80 -24.32 18.83
CA GLY A 112 -20.36 -23.29 17.96
C GLY A 112 -19.63 -21.95 18.01
N VAL A 113 -18.61 -21.78 18.86
CA VAL A 113 -17.99 -20.47 19.12
C VAL A 113 -17.27 -19.86 17.92
N ASP A 114 -16.73 -20.70 17.02
CA ASP A 114 -15.96 -20.26 15.83
C ASP A 114 -16.68 -20.56 14.52
N VAL A 115 -17.98 -20.88 14.60
CA VAL A 115 -18.80 -21.19 13.43
C VAL A 115 -19.55 -19.93 13.01
N ALA A 116 -19.17 -19.32 11.88
CA ALA A 116 -19.78 -18.09 11.37
C ALA A 116 -21.32 -18.15 11.30
N ALA A 117 -21.87 -19.32 10.92
CA ALA A 117 -23.31 -19.55 10.82
C ALA A 117 -24.09 -19.46 12.16
N ASN A 118 -23.39 -19.47 13.29
CA ASN A 118 -24.01 -19.25 14.60
C ASN A 118 -24.06 -17.77 15.00
N TYR A 119 -23.49 -16.88 14.19
CA TYR A 119 -23.36 -15.46 14.50
C TYR A 119 -23.90 -14.55 13.40
N LEU A 120 -23.66 -14.90 12.14
CA LEU A 120 -23.95 -14.04 10.98
C LEU A 120 -25.22 -14.49 10.26
N GLU A 121 -25.83 -13.58 9.50
CA GLU A 121 -27.08 -13.81 8.79
C GLU A 121 -27.00 -13.53 7.29
N GLY A 122 -27.96 -14.12 6.55
CA GLY A 122 -28.19 -13.84 5.15
C GLY A 122 -26.95 -14.09 4.28
N GLN A 123 -26.51 -13.12 3.48
CA GLN A 123 -25.29 -13.30 2.66
C GLN A 123 -24.00 -13.30 3.47
N ASN A 124 -23.98 -12.80 4.72
CA ASN A 124 -22.76 -12.71 5.52
C ASN A 124 -22.27 -14.07 6.03
N VAL A 125 -23.08 -15.13 5.89
CA VAL A 125 -22.68 -16.52 6.16
C VAL A 125 -22.34 -17.31 4.90
N SER A 126 -22.60 -16.76 3.70
CA SER A 126 -22.34 -17.44 2.43
C SER A 126 -20.84 -17.56 2.20
N LEU A 127 -20.32 -18.78 2.32
CA LEU A 127 -18.88 -19.03 2.16
C LEU A 127 -18.51 -19.18 0.68
N GLY A 128 -17.45 -18.47 0.26
CA GLY A 128 -16.74 -18.73 -1.00
C GLY A 128 -17.20 -17.95 -2.23
N ASP A 129 -18.18 -17.05 -2.13
CA ASP A 129 -18.61 -16.18 -3.23
C ASP A 129 -18.08 -14.73 -3.12
N ASN A 130 -17.46 -14.36 -1.99
CA ASN A 130 -16.99 -13.01 -1.66
C ASN A 130 -18.10 -11.93 -1.70
N VAL A 131 -19.36 -12.33 -1.46
CA VAL A 131 -20.51 -11.42 -1.42
C VAL A 131 -21.00 -11.29 0.02
N TYR A 132 -20.99 -10.05 0.51
CA TYR A 132 -21.54 -9.69 1.82
C TYR A 132 -22.71 -8.74 1.66
N GLU A 133 -23.56 -8.58 2.67
CA GLU A 133 -24.73 -7.72 2.60
C GLU A 133 -24.92 -6.78 3.78
N THR A 134 -25.46 -5.62 3.46
CA THR A 134 -26.02 -4.67 4.42
C THR A 134 -27.53 -4.66 4.28
N ALA A 135 -28.27 -4.80 5.38
CA ALA A 135 -29.72 -4.72 5.38
C ALA A 135 -30.26 -3.98 6.61
N ALA A 136 -31.51 -3.55 6.54
CA ALA A 136 -32.19 -2.98 7.69
C ALA A 136 -32.39 -4.07 8.77
N PRO A 137 -32.20 -3.75 10.07
CA PRO A 137 -32.40 -4.73 11.13
C PRO A 137 -33.81 -5.33 11.11
N SER A 138 -33.88 -6.64 11.32
CA SER A 138 -35.13 -7.40 11.40
C SER A 138 -35.02 -8.50 12.45
N SER A 139 -36.07 -9.32 12.59
CA SER A 139 -36.03 -10.49 13.48
C SER A 139 -35.04 -11.59 13.03
N GLY A 140 -34.54 -11.51 11.80
CA GLY A 140 -33.63 -12.49 11.21
C GLY A 140 -32.37 -11.88 10.58
N PHE A 141 -32.07 -10.62 10.86
CA PHE A 141 -30.87 -9.94 10.38
C PHE A 141 -30.53 -8.79 11.32
N ASN A 142 -29.34 -8.81 11.93
CA ASN A 142 -28.85 -7.71 12.76
C ASN A 142 -27.34 -7.44 12.61
N ASP A 143 -26.66 -8.14 11.70
CA ASP A 143 -25.29 -7.85 11.27
C ASP A 143 -25.08 -6.39 10.87
N ARG A 144 -23.92 -5.83 11.25
CA ARG A 144 -23.45 -4.52 10.78
C ARG A 144 -22.05 -4.62 10.22
N LEU A 145 -21.84 -4.00 9.07
CA LEU A 145 -20.57 -4.07 8.34
C LEU A 145 -19.82 -2.74 8.43
N LEU A 146 -18.52 -2.84 8.63
CA LEU A 146 -17.56 -1.79 8.28
C LEU A 146 -16.75 -2.29 7.09
N MET A 147 -16.93 -1.62 5.95
CA MET A 147 -16.20 -1.91 4.72
C MET A 147 -14.88 -1.15 4.71
N ILE A 148 -13.80 -1.83 4.34
CA ILE A 148 -12.52 -1.22 4.01
C ILE A 148 -12.36 -1.34 2.50
N THR A 149 -12.61 -0.26 1.77
CA THR A 149 -12.43 -0.27 0.32
C THR A 149 -10.96 -0.31 -0.03
N ARG A 150 -10.63 -0.85 -1.21
CA ARG A 150 -9.25 -0.85 -1.71
C ARG A 150 -8.70 0.57 -1.85
N ASP A 151 -9.53 1.53 -2.24
CA ASP A 151 -9.15 2.94 -2.30
C ASP A 151 -8.80 3.52 -0.93
N GLN A 152 -9.54 3.17 0.13
CA GLN A 152 -9.23 3.59 1.51
C GLN A 152 -7.95 2.94 2.02
N LEU A 153 -7.75 1.65 1.74
CA LEU A 153 -6.54 0.92 2.11
C LEU A 153 -5.30 1.57 1.49
N PHE A 154 -5.30 1.72 0.16
CA PHE A 154 -4.14 2.25 -0.54
C PHE A 154 -3.89 3.74 -0.28
N ASP A 155 -4.90 4.47 0.19
CA ASP A 155 -4.74 5.86 0.63
C ASP A 155 -3.65 6.03 1.69
N VAL A 156 -3.60 5.08 2.63
CA VAL A 156 -2.66 5.06 3.76
C VAL A 156 -1.38 4.34 3.37
N VAL A 157 -1.49 3.26 2.59
CA VAL A 157 -0.32 2.48 2.14
C VAL A 157 0.62 3.33 1.28
N GLU A 158 0.10 4.13 0.36
CA GLU A 158 0.92 4.98 -0.51
C GLU A 158 1.70 6.03 0.30
N TRP A 159 1.13 6.54 1.40
CA TRP A 159 1.85 7.39 2.34
C TRP A 159 2.99 6.65 3.05
N ARG A 160 2.76 5.41 3.48
CA ARG A 160 3.82 4.58 4.05
C ARG A 160 4.94 4.38 3.03
N VAL A 161 4.60 3.97 1.80
CA VAL A 161 5.57 3.75 0.73
C VAL A 161 6.42 5.00 0.46
N ALA A 162 5.78 6.17 0.31
CA ALA A 162 6.50 7.43 0.09
C ALA A 162 7.47 7.76 1.24
N ASN A 163 7.07 7.50 2.49
CA ASN A 163 7.89 7.79 3.67
C ASN A 163 9.04 6.81 3.87
N GLU A 164 8.89 5.54 3.49
CA GLU A 164 9.96 4.54 3.51
C GLU A 164 11.06 4.90 2.49
N ILE A 165 10.67 5.28 1.27
CA ILE A 165 11.62 5.73 0.24
C ILE A 165 12.31 7.03 0.67
N ARG A 166 11.57 7.97 1.28
CA ARG A 166 12.16 9.18 1.87
C ARG A 166 13.24 8.84 2.90
N THR A 167 13.00 7.85 3.75
CA THR A 167 13.94 7.40 4.78
C THR A 167 15.19 6.81 4.14
N ALA A 168 15.05 5.98 3.11
CA ALA A 168 16.16 5.44 2.33
C ALA A 168 17.00 6.54 1.68
N LEU A 169 16.38 7.52 1.03
CA LEU A 169 17.06 8.65 0.39
C LEU A 169 17.78 9.55 1.41
N ARG A 170 17.20 9.77 2.60
CA ARG A 170 17.89 10.50 3.68
C ARG A 170 19.17 9.81 4.14
N ARG A 171 19.13 8.48 4.31
CA ARG A 171 20.32 7.69 4.66
C ARG A 171 21.35 7.73 3.54
N TYR A 172 20.90 7.67 2.29
CA TYR A 172 21.75 7.81 1.11
C TYR A 172 22.50 9.14 1.11
N TYR A 173 21.77 10.25 1.29
CA TYR A 173 22.38 11.57 1.37
C TYR A 173 23.35 11.69 2.55
N ALA A 174 22.99 11.18 3.73
CA ALA A 174 23.88 11.19 4.89
C ALA A 174 25.22 10.46 4.64
N ALA A 175 25.20 9.39 3.82
CA ALA A 175 26.39 8.62 3.50
C ALA A 175 27.21 9.20 2.33
N PHE A 176 26.54 9.75 1.32
CA PHE A 176 27.19 10.11 0.05
C PHE A 176 27.20 11.61 -0.26
N GLN A 177 26.47 12.43 0.50
CA GLN A 177 26.36 13.89 0.35
C GLN A 177 25.73 14.38 -0.97
N PHE A 178 25.06 13.49 -1.71
CA PHE A 178 24.23 13.81 -2.87
C PHE A 178 23.08 12.81 -2.97
N PHE A 179 22.07 13.08 -3.81
CA PHE A 179 21.03 12.13 -4.19
C PHE A 179 21.28 11.56 -5.59
N PRO A 180 20.85 10.33 -5.89
CA PRO A 180 21.15 9.73 -7.17
C PRO A 180 20.43 10.44 -8.31
N TYR A 181 20.98 10.40 -9.52
CA TYR A 181 20.20 10.75 -10.71
C TYR A 181 19.00 9.81 -10.86
N ALA A 182 17.95 10.29 -11.52
CA ALA A 182 16.76 9.50 -11.75
C ALA A 182 17.00 8.39 -12.78
N ASN A 183 16.22 7.32 -12.69
CA ASN A 183 16.07 6.34 -13.76
C ASN A 183 15.06 6.87 -14.80
N SER A 184 15.42 6.81 -16.09
CA SER A 184 14.48 7.11 -17.18
C SER A 184 13.33 6.11 -17.21
N TYR A 185 12.10 6.57 -17.45
CA TYR A 185 10.94 5.67 -17.60
C TYR A 185 11.11 4.64 -18.72
N SER A 186 11.90 4.97 -19.74
CA SER A 186 12.24 4.09 -20.87
C SER A 186 13.34 3.06 -20.57
N ASP A 187 14.07 3.21 -19.46
CA ASP A 187 15.13 2.27 -19.09
C ASP A 187 14.57 1.15 -18.20
N SER A 188 14.40 -0.02 -18.80
CA SER A 188 13.89 -1.24 -18.17
C SER A 188 14.92 -1.99 -17.31
N ASN A 189 16.18 -1.55 -17.28
CA ASN A 189 17.17 -2.06 -16.32
C ASN A 189 17.12 -1.28 -15.00
N TYR A 190 16.32 -0.22 -14.94
CA TYR A 190 16.12 0.63 -13.76
C TYR A 190 17.39 1.31 -13.23
N ALA A 191 18.40 1.49 -14.09
CA ALA A 191 19.62 2.20 -13.76
C ALA A 191 19.40 3.71 -13.79
N CYS A 192 20.21 4.48 -13.08
CA CYS A 192 20.14 5.93 -13.23
C CYS A 192 20.59 6.36 -14.64
N THR A 193 20.00 7.43 -15.16
CA THR A 193 20.43 8.07 -16.39
C THR A 193 21.30 9.29 -16.03
N PRO A 194 22.55 9.39 -16.51
CA PRO A 194 23.42 10.51 -16.18
C PRO A 194 22.75 11.86 -16.44
N THR A 195 22.89 12.79 -15.50
CA THR A 195 22.31 14.15 -15.53
C THR A 195 20.78 14.23 -15.44
N LEU A 196 20.06 13.10 -15.50
CA LEU A 196 18.61 13.10 -15.42
C LEU A 196 18.15 13.39 -14.00
N THR A 197 17.40 14.47 -13.83
CA THR A 197 16.93 14.95 -12.52
C THR A 197 15.51 14.52 -12.18
N ARG A 198 14.81 13.84 -13.11
CA ARG A 198 13.40 13.45 -12.97
C ARG A 198 13.15 12.10 -13.63
N GLY A 199 12.35 11.26 -13.00
CA GLY A 199 12.05 9.91 -13.48
C GLY A 199 11.62 9.02 -12.33
N ARG A 200 12.14 7.79 -12.29
CA ARG A 200 11.96 6.86 -11.16
C ARG A 200 13.16 6.90 -10.22
N VAL A 201 13.00 6.40 -9.00
CA VAL A 201 14.15 6.10 -8.13
C VAL A 201 14.93 4.94 -8.76
N PRO A 202 16.25 5.06 -9.00
CA PRO A 202 17.03 3.96 -9.55
C PRO A 202 17.10 2.79 -8.57
N ASN A 203 16.99 1.56 -9.07
CA ASN A 203 17.06 0.33 -8.26
C ASN A 203 17.74 -0.86 -8.97
N ALA A 204 18.45 -0.62 -10.08
CA ALA A 204 19.14 -1.67 -10.86
C ALA A 204 20.05 -2.58 -10.01
N ASP A 205 20.73 -1.99 -9.04
CA ASP A 205 21.70 -2.60 -8.13
C ASP A 205 21.07 -3.28 -6.90
N LEU A 206 19.75 -3.20 -6.74
CA LEU A 206 18.99 -3.97 -5.74
C LEU A 206 18.45 -5.30 -6.29
N SER A 207 18.42 -5.46 -7.60
CA SER A 207 17.77 -6.58 -8.24
C SER A 207 18.80 -7.64 -8.65
N PRO A 208 18.78 -8.85 -8.06
CA PRO A 208 19.73 -9.90 -8.39
C PRO A 208 19.59 -10.41 -9.84
N SER A 209 18.46 -10.13 -10.49
CA SER A 209 18.15 -10.47 -11.88
C SER A 209 18.76 -9.51 -12.91
N TYR A 210 19.34 -8.38 -12.50
CA TYR A 210 20.00 -7.45 -13.43
C TYR A 210 21.50 -7.38 -13.14
N PRO A 211 22.36 -7.32 -14.17
CA PRO A 211 23.78 -7.07 -13.95
C PRO A 211 23.95 -5.71 -13.28
N LEU A 212 24.80 -5.63 -12.24
CA LEU A 212 25.15 -4.37 -11.59
C LEU A 212 25.61 -3.38 -12.65
N ARG A 213 24.78 -2.36 -12.90
CA ARG A 213 25.10 -1.26 -13.83
C ARG A 213 25.43 -0.03 -13.02
N SER A 214 26.72 0.21 -12.85
CA SER A 214 27.18 1.49 -12.33
C SER A 214 26.83 2.59 -13.34
N CYS A 215 26.19 3.65 -12.85
CA CYS A 215 25.91 4.85 -13.62
C CYS A 215 26.55 6.04 -12.91
N THR A 216 27.13 6.96 -13.69
CA THR A 216 27.69 8.19 -13.13
C THR A 216 26.56 8.98 -12.47
N GLY A 217 26.70 9.27 -11.17
CA GLY A 217 25.65 9.92 -10.38
C GLY A 217 24.82 9.02 -9.48
N HIS A 218 25.15 7.73 -9.39
CA HIS A 218 24.66 6.81 -8.36
C HIS A 218 25.85 6.16 -7.65
N ALA A 219 25.94 6.30 -6.34
CA ALA A 219 26.61 5.34 -5.47
C ALA A 219 25.68 4.15 -5.25
N ASP A 220 26.21 2.94 -5.27
CA ASP A 220 25.42 1.71 -5.14
C ASP A 220 24.69 1.69 -3.78
N TRP A 221 23.44 1.24 -3.80
CA TRP A 221 22.67 0.97 -2.60
C TRP A 221 23.37 -0.10 -1.75
N GLN A 222 23.25 0.05 -0.43
CA GLN A 222 23.87 -0.85 0.55
C GLN A 222 22.79 -1.51 1.42
N PRO A 223 22.02 -2.47 0.86
CA PRO A 223 20.89 -3.10 1.56
C PRO A 223 21.30 -4.01 2.72
N SER A 224 22.57 -4.45 2.77
CA SER A 224 23.11 -5.30 3.84
C SER A 224 23.54 -4.53 5.10
N LEU A 225 23.54 -3.20 5.08
CA LEU A 225 23.88 -2.39 6.25
C LEU A 225 22.75 -2.34 7.28
N THR A 226 23.08 -1.98 8.52
CA THR A 226 22.12 -1.77 9.61
C THR A 226 22.35 -0.39 10.25
N PRO A 227 21.47 0.61 10.01
CA PRO A 227 20.29 0.55 9.13
C PRO A 227 20.66 0.50 7.64
N PRO A 228 19.83 -0.10 6.77
CA PRO A 228 20.11 -0.21 5.34
C PRO A 228 20.08 1.15 4.65
N ILE A 229 20.99 1.33 3.69
CA ILE A 229 21.05 2.46 2.78
C ILE A 229 20.48 1.99 1.44
N ALA A 230 19.18 1.74 1.41
CA ALA A 230 18.44 1.24 0.26
C ALA A 230 16.93 1.40 0.52
N PRO A 231 16.10 1.60 -0.52
CA PRO A 231 14.69 1.24 -0.45
C PRO A 231 14.52 -0.21 0.06
N PRO A 232 13.46 -0.52 0.83
CA PRO A 232 13.20 -1.88 1.25
C PRO A 232 13.03 -2.84 0.06
N PRO A 233 13.33 -4.16 0.20
CA PRO A 233 13.23 -5.12 -0.91
C PRO A 233 11.87 -5.11 -1.62
N TRP A 234 10.80 -4.94 -0.84
CA TRP A 234 9.42 -4.89 -1.32
C TRP A 234 9.15 -3.78 -2.32
N PHE A 235 9.98 -2.73 -2.36
CA PHE A 235 9.87 -1.64 -3.33
C PHE A 235 10.01 -2.15 -4.77
N ALA A 236 10.90 -3.12 -4.97
CA ALA A 236 11.08 -3.81 -6.23
C ALA A 236 10.07 -4.96 -6.39
N GLU A 237 9.97 -5.84 -5.38
CA GLU A 237 9.18 -7.08 -5.44
C GLU A 237 7.68 -6.83 -5.66
N ASN A 238 7.11 -5.79 -5.03
CA ASN A 238 5.70 -5.40 -5.22
C ASN A 238 5.51 -4.35 -6.32
N LYS A 239 6.53 -4.11 -7.15
CA LYS A 239 6.52 -3.17 -8.27
C LYS A 239 6.18 -1.71 -7.91
N TRP A 240 6.31 -1.32 -6.64
CA TRP A 240 6.11 0.07 -6.21
C TRP A 240 7.02 1.06 -6.93
N HIS A 241 8.25 0.66 -7.27
CA HIS A 241 9.17 1.46 -8.08
C HIS A 241 8.58 1.93 -9.42
N LEU A 242 7.67 1.17 -10.02
CA LEU A 242 6.99 1.55 -11.27
C LEU A 242 5.86 2.57 -11.09
N LEU A 243 5.46 2.83 -9.83
CA LEU A 243 4.42 3.79 -9.43
C LEU A 243 5.00 5.05 -8.80
N THR A 244 6.33 5.14 -8.71
CA THR A 244 6.99 6.30 -8.12
C THR A 244 7.53 7.25 -9.17
N TYR A 245 7.24 8.52 -8.93
CA TYR A 245 7.97 9.63 -9.50
C TYR A 245 9.02 10.11 -8.50
N TYR A 246 10.19 10.48 -9.02
CA TYR A 246 11.32 10.99 -8.28
C TYR A 246 11.87 12.21 -9.00
N ALA A 247 12.19 13.24 -8.23
CA ALA A 247 12.93 14.39 -8.68
C ALA A 247 14.04 14.76 -7.70
N VAL A 248 15.19 15.14 -8.24
CA VAL A 248 16.35 15.64 -7.49
C VAL A 248 16.68 17.06 -7.92
N ALA A 249 16.98 17.92 -6.96
CA ALA A 249 17.49 19.25 -7.22
C ALA A 249 18.86 19.17 -7.91
N PRO A 250 19.13 19.92 -8.99
CA PRO A 250 20.49 20.06 -9.54
C PRO A 250 21.53 20.45 -8.48
N ALA A 251 21.10 21.21 -7.45
CA ALA A 251 21.91 21.58 -6.30
C ALA A 251 22.47 20.39 -5.51
N CYS A 252 21.83 19.22 -5.56
CA CYS A 252 22.03 18.07 -4.70
C CYS A 252 22.42 16.78 -5.47
N THR A 253 23.06 16.94 -6.62
CA THR A 253 23.50 15.79 -7.44
C THR A 253 25.00 15.55 -7.25
N ARG A 254 25.54 14.46 -7.79
CA ARG A 254 26.95 14.08 -7.56
C ARG A 254 28.00 15.16 -7.85
N PRO A 255 27.85 16.04 -8.86
CA PRO A 255 28.77 17.16 -9.08
C PRO A 255 28.71 18.26 -8.00
N THR A 256 27.66 18.28 -7.18
CA THR A 256 27.34 19.32 -6.18
C THR A 256 27.14 18.69 -4.79
N LEU A 257 28.23 18.13 -4.25
CA LEU A 257 28.23 17.52 -2.91
C LEU A 257 27.75 18.49 -1.82
N ASN A 258 27.17 17.94 -0.76
CA ASN A 258 26.55 18.67 0.34
C ASN A 258 25.46 19.65 -0.11
N CYS A 259 24.83 19.35 -1.25
CA CYS A 259 23.84 20.22 -1.86
C CYS A 259 24.33 21.66 -2.11
N SER A 260 25.63 21.85 -2.42
CA SER A 260 26.25 23.18 -2.47
C SER A 260 25.90 24.01 -3.71
N GLY A 261 25.07 23.48 -4.63
CA GLY A 261 24.69 24.16 -5.87
C GLY A 261 23.43 25.02 -5.77
N SER A 262 22.88 25.38 -6.93
CA SER A 262 21.61 26.12 -7.06
C SER A 262 20.50 25.25 -7.67
N GLY A 263 19.25 25.67 -7.51
CA GLY A 263 18.10 25.00 -8.14
C GLY A 263 17.37 23.99 -7.25
N PHE A 264 17.30 24.25 -5.94
CA PHE A 264 16.46 23.48 -5.02
C PHE A 264 15.01 23.37 -5.52
N LEU A 265 14.37 22.26 -5.17
CA LEU A 265 12.95 22.04 -5.43
C LEU A 265 12.11 22.85 -4.44
N THR A 266 10.90 23.20 -4.87
CA THR A 266 9.89 23.86 -4.05
C THR A 266 8.68 22.96 -3.89
N VAL A 267 8.14 22.88 -2.67
CA VAL A 267 6.88 22.17 -2.39
C VAL A 267 5.92 23.10 -1.67
N ASN A 268 4.72 23.30 -2.21
CA ASN A 268 3.79 24.33 -1.72
C ASN A 268 4.46 25.71 -1.61
N ASP A 269 5.24 26.07 -2.63
CA ASP A 269 6.02 27.31 -2.72
C ASP A 269 7.09 27.49 -1.61
N GLN A 270 7.35 26.45 -0.81
CA GLN A 270 8.48 26.40 0.14
C GLN A 270 9.70 25.78 -0.54
N GLY A 271 10.78 26.54 -0.67
CA GLY A 271 12.05 26.08 -1.25
C GLY A 271 12.93 25.28 -0.29
N GLY A 272 14.04 24.76 -0.81
CA GLY A 272 15.07 24.05 -0.03
C GLY A 272 14.97 22.52 -0.07
N ALA A 273 14.05 21.95 -0.83
CA ALA A 273 14.00 20.50 -1.01
C ALA A 273 15.12 20.04 -1.95
N GLY A 274 15.91 19.06 -1.50
CA GLY A 274 16.98 18.43 -2.28
C GLY A 274 16.47 17.30 -3.17
N ALA A 275 15.40 16.62 -2.74
CA ALA A 275 14.68 15.66 -3.56
C ALA A 275 13.19 15.58 -3.17
N VAL A 276 12.39 15.06 -4.08
CA VAL A 276 10.97 14.75 -3.89
C VAL A 276 10.70 13.35 -4.44
N VAL A 277 9.91 12.57 -3.70
CA VAL A 277 9.32 11.32 -4.16
C VAL A 277 7.81 11.45 -4.12
N ILE A 278 7.15 11.01 -5.17
CA ILE A 278 5.70 10.98 -5.28
C ILE A 278 5.30 9.54 -5.59
N VAL A 279 4.43 8.97 -4.78
CA VAL A 279 3.73 7.72 -5.12
C VAL A 279 2.44 8.13 -5.82
N GLY A 280 2.36 7.85 -7.12
CA GLY A 280 1.16 8.08 -7.91
C GLY A 280 0.19 6.96 -7.61
N GLY A 281 -1.00 7.29 -7.12
CA GLY A 281 -2.01 6.29 -6.80
C GLY A 281 -2.61 5.66 -8.06
N ARG A 282 -3.85 5.21 -7.98
CA ARG A 282 -4.58 4.71 -9.17
C ARG A 282 -4.63 5.74 -10.29
N ALA A 283 -4.62 5.25 -11.53
CA ALA A 283 -4.83 6.12 -12.69
C ALA A 283 -6.16 6.87 -12.56
N ILE A 284 -6.10 8.20 -12.64
CA ILE A 284 -7.31 9.01 -12.67
C ILE A 284 -7.80 9.09 -14.10
N ALA A 285 -8.88 8.37 -14.42
CA ALA A 285 -9.40 8.22 -15.78
C ALA A 285 -9.69 9.57 -16.47
N SER A 286 -10.15 10.58 -15.72
CA SER A 286 -10.43 11.92 -16.24
C SER A 286 -9.17 12.70 -16.66
N LEU A 287 -7.98 12.22 -16.30
CA LEU A 287 -6.69 12.83 -16.62
C LEU A 287 -5.90 12.02 -17.67
N SER A 288 -6.50 10.98 -18.27
CA SER A 288 -5.87 10.11 -19.28
C SER A 288 -4.54 9.49 -18.84
N GLN A 289 -4.37 9.29 -17.53
CA GLN A 289 -3.16 8.68 -17.00
C GLN A 289 -3.11 7.19 -17.31
N VAL A 290 -1.92 6.69 -17.59
CA VAL A 290 -1.64 5.25 -17.72
C VAL A 290 -0.83 4.78 -16.51
N ARG A 291 -1.00 3.52 -16.09
CA ARG A 291 -0.14 2.88 -15.09
C ARG A 291 0.31 1.50 -15.61
N PRO A 292 1.53 1.04 -15.29
CA PRO A 292 2.59 1.77 -14.58
C PRO A 292 3.10 2.99 -15.36
N CYS A 293 3.79 3.91 -14.69
CA CYS A 293 4.12 5.20 -15.32
C CYS A 293 5.08 5.03 -16.49
N ALA A 294 4.75 5.52 -17.70
CA ALA A 294 5.69 5.54 -18.84
C ALA A 294 6.29 6.93 -19.10
N ILE A 295 5.63 7.98 -18.60
CA ILE A 295 6.12 9.37 -18.58
C ILE A 295 5.74 10.05 -17.25
N GLU A 296 6.20 11.29 -17.02
CA GLU A 296 5.86 12.05 -15.80
C GLU A 296 4.35 12.23 -15.62
N ASN A 297 3.61 12.56 -16.69
CA ASN A 297 2.16 12.75 -16.64
C ASN A 297 1.38 11.46 -16.32
N ASP A 298 1.98 10.29 -16.56
CA ASP A 298 1.40 9.01 -16.18
C ASP A 298 1.55 8.73 -14.70
N CYS A 299 2.26 9.57 -13.95
CA CYS A 299 2.70 9.27 -12.59
C CYS A 299 2.18 10.27 -11.57
N ILE A 300 1.94 11.52 -11.96
CA ILE A 300 1.61 12.60 -11.03
C ILE A 300 0.51 13.54 -11.55
N GLU A 301 -0.24 14.16 -10.63
CA GLU A 301 -1.26 15.20 -10.89
C GLU A 301 -0.76 16.62 -10.53
N GLN A 302 0.56 16.81 -10.48
CA GLN A 302 1.24 18.06 -10.13
C GLN A 302 1.35 19.02 -11.34
N PRO A 303 1.60 20.33 -11.12
CA PRO A 303 1.99 21.23 -12.20
C PRO A 303 3.19 20.66 -13.00
N LEU A 304 3.10 20.77 -14.32
CA LEU A 304 3.97 20.10 -15.29
C LEU A 304 5.48 20.32 -15.06
N ALA A 305 6.20 19.27 -15.45
CA ALA A 305 7.64 19.12 -15.61
C ALA A 305 8.33 20.34 -16.24
N ALA A 306 9.12 21.09 -15.45
CA ALA A 306 10.17 22.05 -15.83
C ALA A 306 10.42 23.08 -14.73
N THR A 307 9.50 23.22 -13.77
CA THR A 307 9.50 24.37 -12.86
C THR A 307 10.18 24.12 -11.51
N ASN A 308 10.61 22.88 -11.22
CA ASN A 308 11.06 22.48 -9.87
C ASN A 308 10.02 22.78 -8.77
N LYS A 309 8.72 22.78 -9.12
CA LYS A 309 7.61 23.03 -8.20
C LYS A 309 6.70 21.82 -8.06
N TYR A 310 6.37 21.49 -6.81
CA TYR A 310 5.47 20.41 -6.44
C TYR A 310 4.48 20.91 -5.39
N ARG A 311 3.39 20.17 -5.16
CA ARG A 311 2.36 20.54 -4.19
C ARG A 311 1.85 19.32 -3.43
N ARG A 312 1.48 19.53 -2.17
CA ARG A 312 0.68 18.59 -1.39
C ARG A 312 -0.76 19.07 -1.38
N LYS A 313 -1.68 18.19 -1.75
CA LYS A 313 -3.12 18.44 -1.64
C LYS A 313 -3.80 17.26 -0.95
N ALA A 314 -4.99 17.52 -0.43
CA ALA A 314 -5.90 16.45 -0.03
C ALA A 314 -6.31 15.63 -1.27
N ARG A 315 -6.58 14.35 -1.07
CA ARG A 315 -7.05 13.47 -2.15
C ARG A 315 -8.41 13.96 -2.65
N SER A 316 -8.61 13.88 -3.95
CA SER A 316 -9.85 14.20 -4.63
C SER A 316 -10.03 13.30 -5.86
N VAL A 317 -11.15 13.46 -6.56
CA VAL A 317 -11.40 12.81 -7.86
C VAL A 317 -10.40 13.19 -8.95
N SER A 318 -9.55 14.18 -8.72
CA SER A 318 -8.57 14.70 -9.67
C SER A 318 -7.15 14.78 -9.10
N PHE A 319 -6.91 14.21 -7.92
CA PHE A 319 -5.61 14.24 -7.26
C PHE A 319 -5.48 13.12 -6.23
N ASN A 320 -4.49 12.23 -6.39
CA ASN A 320 -4.20 11.17 -5.41
C ASN A 320 -2.71 11.02 -5.07
N ASP A 321 -1.84 11.86 -5.60
CA ASP A 321 -0.41 11.90 -5.28
C ASP A 321 -0.06 11.94 -3.77
N ARG A 322 0.85 11.05 -3.36
CA ARG A 322 1.49 11.08 -2.03
C ARG A 322 2.92 11.60 -2.11
N VAL A 323 3.11 12.85 -1.69
CA VAL A 323 4.39 13.60 -1.85
C VAL A 323 5.24 13.55 -0.57
N ALA A 324 6.36 12.86 -0.64
CA ALA A 324 7.42 12.88 0.34
C ALA A 324 8.53 13.87 -0.08
N VAL A 325 8.86 14.78 0.83
CA VAL A 325 9.89 15.82 0.62
C VAL A 325 11.15 15.44 1.39
N ILE A 326 12.30 15.50 0.71
CA ILE A 326 13.61 15.30 1.31
C ILE A 326 14.32 16.65 1.30
N VAL A 327 14.59 17.17 2.50
CA VAL A 327 15.49 18.29 2.72
C VAL A 327 16.85 17.68 3.10
N PRO A 328 17.96 18.12 2.47
CA PRO A 328 19.31 17.68 2.83
C PRO A 328 19.69 18.01 4.27
#